data_AF-A0A254QB15-F1
#
_entry.id   AF-A0A254QB15-F1
#
_cell.length_a   1.000
_cell.length_b   1.000
_cell.length_c   1.000
_cell.angle_alpha   90.00
_cell.angle_beta   90.00
_cell.angle_gamma   90.00
#
_symmetry.space_group_name_H-M   'P 1'
#
loop_
_entity.id
_entity.type
_entity.pdbx_description
1 polymer ?
#
loop_
_entity_poly.entity_id
_entity_poly.type
_entity_poly.pdbx_seq_one_letter_code
_entity_poly.pdbx_strand_id
1 'polypeptide(L)'
;MKNVLVLALLFSLISFKALAVSADDSLMELKTAEKIIATLPDMGEYKPKDKDNDKVVKDQDKAFRIIEDAVKAFQESPEDQLLLEQILLVTSQMNKKDPTRWGSELVSPLVDKDRPEFKKNPALFKTRTEKVEKALKKLPPKDAADLKKSIQNVLRERREGNG
;
A
#
# COMPACT_ATOMS: atom_id res chain seq x y z
N MET A 1 -53.49 22.75 24.83
CA MET A 1 -52.20 23.15 24.19
C MET A 1 -51.47 21.88 23.76
N LYS A 2 -51.51 21.55 22.48
CA LYS A 2 -50.67 20.52 21.85
C LYS A 2 -50.02 21.20 20.66
N ASN A 3 -48.76 21.60 20.80
CA ASN A 3 -48.04 22.23 19.70
C ASN A 3 -47.67 21.16 18.68
N VAL A 4 -48.32 21.29 17.53
CA VAL A 4 -47.87 20.74 16.26
C VAL A 4 -46.64 21.54 15.84
N LEU A 5 -45.54 20.87 15.53
CA LEU A 5 -44.54 21.40 14.59
C LEU A 5 -44.21 20.29 13.59
N VAL A 6 -44.56 20.55 12.34
CA VAL A 6 -44.30 19.72 11.16
C VAL A 6 -43.20 20.43 10.34
N LEU A 7 -42.55 19.66 9.45
CA LEU A 7 -41.70 20.05 8.31
C LEU A 7 -40.24 20.42 8.65
N ALA A 8 -39.21 20.09 7.85
CA ALA A 8 -39.10 19.28 6.63
C ALA A 8 -37.60 19.03 6.31
N LEU A 9 -37.36 17.93 5.59
CA LEU A 9 -36.34 17.63 4.58
C LEU A 9 -34.95 18.34 4.53
N LEU A 10 -33.93 17.47 4.53
CA LEU A 10 -32.82 17.32 3.54
C LEU A 10 -31.95 18.52 3.16
N PHE A 11 -30.69 18.49 3.59
CA PHE A 11 -29.46 18.93 2.90
C PHE A 11 -28.29 18.21 3.62
N SER A 12 -27.33 17.49 3.04
CA SER A 12 -26.84 17.38 1.67
C SER A 12 -25.83 16.22 1.60
N LEU A 13 -25.93 15.40 0.55
CA LEU A 13 -24.83 14.96 -0.31
C LEU A 13 -23.46 14.73 0.37
N ILE A 14 -23.12 13.47 0.62
CA ILE A 14 -21.78 13.02 0.25
C ILE A 14 -21.99 12.02 -0.89
N SER A 15 -21.68 12.51 -2.07
CA SER A 15 -21.66 11.84 -3.35
C SER A 15 -20.75 10.61 -3.32
N PHE A 16 -21.18 9.51 -2.70
CA PHE A 16 -20.49 8.21 -2.77
C PHE A 16 -20.80 7.47 -4.07
N LYS A 17 -20.66 8.13 -5.23
CA LYS A 17 -20.81 7.49 -6.55
C LYS A 17 -19.94 8.18 -7.61
N ALA A 18 -18.63 8.22 -7.38
CA ALA A 18 -17.66 8.50 -8.44
C ALA A 18 -16.24 7.96 -8.15
N LEU A 19 -15.95 7.48 -6.93
CA LEU A 19 -14.61 7.02 -6.53
C LEU A 19 -14.50 5.49 -6.38
N ALA A 20 -15.42 4.73 -6.97
CA ALA A 20 -15.35 3.27 -7.00
C ALA A 20 -14.57 2.73 -8.22
N VAL A 21 -14.17 3.61 -9.16
CA VAL A 21 -13.47 3.19 -10.39
C VAL A 21 -11.97 3.01 -10.15
N SER A 22 -11.35 3.71 -9.18
CA SER A 22 -9.88 3.64 -8.99
C SER A 22 -9.40 2.42 -8.22
N ALA A 23 -10.17 1.89 -7.27
CA ALA A 23 -9.75 0.78 -6.42
C ALA A 23 -9.82 -0.58 -7.14
N ASP A 24 -10.88 -0.82 -7.91
CA ASP A 24 -11.03 -2.05 -8.70
C ASP A 24 -9.97 -2.14 -9.81
N ASP A 25 -9.68 -1.01 -10.47
CA ASP A 25 -8.60 -0.92 -11.46
C ASP A 25 -7.23 -1.17 -10.80
N SER A 26 -6.96 -0.55 -9.64
CA SER A 26 -5.74 -0.80 -8.86
C SER A 26 -5.60 -2.26 -8.42
N LEU A 27 -6.70 -2.92 -8.04
CA LEU A 27 -6.72 -4.34 -7.69
C LEU A 27 -6.37 -5.22 -8.91
N MET A 28 -6.88 -4.89 -10.10
CA MET A 28 -6.53 -5.61 -11.32
C MET A 28 -5.07 -5.40 -11.72
N GLU A 29 -4.56 -4.17 -11.58
CA GLU A 29 -3.16 -3.87 -11.86
C GLU A 29 -2.23 -4.57 -10.87
N LEU A 30 -2.57 -4.62 -9.58
CA LEU A 30 -1.80 -5.37 -8.59
C LEU A 30 -1.71 -6.86 -8.92
N LYS A 31 -2.79 -7.47 -9.44
CA LYS A 31 -2.74 -8.86 -9.96
C LYS A 31 -1.83 -8.99 -11.17
N THR A 32 -1.67 -7.93 -11.96
CA THR A 32 -0.68 -7.89 -13.05
C THR A 32 0.74 -7.79 -12.49
N ALA A 33 0.97 -6.99 -11.45
CA ALA A 33 2.26 -6.93 -10.76
C ALA A 33 2.64 -8.29 -10.15
N GLU A 34 1.71 -9.02 -9.52
CA GLU A 34 1.98 -10.38 -9.03
C GLU A 34 2.52 -11.30 -10.12
N LYS A 35 1.88 -11.28 -11.30
CA LYS A 35 2.32 -12.09 -12.45
C LYS A 35 3.71 -11.69 -12.92
N ILE A 36 4.00 -10.39 -12.96
CA ILE A 36 5.34 -9.89 -13.33
C ILE A 36 6.37 -10.37 -12.30
N ILE A 37 6.10 -10.18 -11.01
CA ILE A 37 7.00 -10.55 -9.91
C ILE A 37 7.30 -12.05 -9.90
N ALA A 38 6.31 -12.88 -10.21
CA ALA A 38 6.50 -14.33 -10.31
C ALA A 38 7.50 -14.73 -11.41
N THR A 39 7.70 -13.90 -12.44
CA THR A 39 8.69 -14.14 -13.50
C THR A 39 10.07 -13.57 -13.22
N LEU A 40 10.22 -12.77 -12.15
CA LEU A 40 11.50 -12.18 -11.80
C LEU A 40 12.44 -13.25 -11.21
N PRO A 41 13.74 -13.21 -11.57
CA PRO A 41 14.73 -14.10 -10.98
C PRO A 41 14.84 -13.87 -9.48
N ASP A 42 15.21 -14.91 -8.75
CA ASP A 42 15.57 -14.74 -7.35
C ASP A 42 16.89 -13.94 -7.25
N MET A 43 17.04 -13.24 -6.14
CA MET A 43 18.17 -12.37 -5.79
C MET A 43 19.57 -12.94 -6.08
N GLY A 44 19.74 -14.25 -6.03
CA GLY A 44 21.02 -14.92 -6.28
C GLY A 44 21.32 -15.17 -7.77
N GLU A 45 20.36 -14.93 -8.66
CA GLU A 45 20.45 -15.25 -10.08
C GLU A 45 20.65 -14.01 -10.97
N TYR A 46 20.60 -12.79 -10.41
CA TYR A 46 20.85 -11.55 -11.15
C TYR A 46 22.32 -11.45 -11.58
N LYS A 47 22.57 -11.41 -12.90
CA LYS A 47 23.92 -11.37 -13.48
C LYS A 47 24.13 -10.07 -14.26
N PRO A 48 24.82 -9.04 -13.72
CA PRO A 48 24.86 -7.66 -14.24
C PRO A 48 25.35 -7.42 -15.69
N LYS A 49 25.68 -8.46 -16.47
CA LYS A 49 26.16 -8.36 -17.86
C LYS A 49 25.29 -9.10 -18.90
N ASP A 50 24.12 -9.60 -18.50
CA ASP A 50 23.21 -10.29 -19.39
C ASP A 50 22.21 -9.33 -20.05
N LYS A 51 21.88 -9.52 -21.33
CA LYS A 51 20.90 -8.68 -22.05
C LYS A 51 19.49 -8.80 -21.48
N ASP A 52 19.22 -9.90 -20.78
CA ASP A 52 17.95 -10.12 -20.09
C ASP A 52 17.78 -9.22 -18.85
N ASN A 53 18.84 -8.57 -18.35
CA ASN A 53 18.73 -7.65 -17.22
C ASN A 53 17.89 -6.42 -17.53
N ASP A 54 17.97 -5.87 -18.74
CA ASP A 54 17.19 -4.68 -19.10
C ASP A 54 15.68 -4.97 -19.00
N LYS A 55 15.28 -6.22 -19.32
CA LYS A 55 13.90 -6.67 -19.15
C LYS A 55 13.56 -6.85 -17.67
N VAL A 56 14.44 -7.49 -16.89
CA VAL A 56 14.24 -7.67 -15.44
C VAL A 56 14.07 -6.34 -14.73
N VAL A 57 14.93 -5.36 -15.01
CA VAL A 57 14.84 -4.01 -14.42
C VAL A 57 13.54 -3.32 -14.83
N LYS A 58 13.16 -3.37 -16.12
CA LYS A 58 11.89 -2.78 -16.58
C LYS A 58 10.66 -3.43 -15.93
N ASP A 59 10.69 -4.75 -15.74
CA ASP A 59 9.61 -5.50 -15.10
C ASP A 59 9.53 -5.18 -13.60
N GLN A 60 10.67 -5.05 -12.92
CA GLN A 60 10.76 -4.56 -11.55
C GLN A 60 10.20 -3.14 -11.43
N ASP A 61 10.67 -2.21 -12.25
CA ASP A 61 10.20 -0.82 -12.29
C ASP A 61 8.69 -0.74 -12.53
N LYS A 62 8.17 -1.58 -13.43
CA LYS A 62 6.73 -1.66 -13.70
C LYS A 62 5.95 -2.16 -12.48
N ALA A 63 6.45 -3.18 -11.78
CA ALA A 63 5.83 -3.66 -10.56
C ALA A 63 5.86 -2.58 -9.46
N PHE A 64 6.96 -1.85 -9.31
CA PHE A 64 7.05 -0.74 -8.35
C PHE A 64 6.06 0.38 -8.64
N ARG A 65 5.92 0.79 -9.91
CA ARG A 65 4.93 1.82 -10.29
C ARG A 65 3.50 1.40 -9.94
N ILE A 66 3.13 0.15 -10.23
CA ILE A 66 1.81 -0.38 -9.86
C ILE A 66 1.59 -0.35 -8.34
N ILE A 67 2.60 -0.74 -7.54
CA ILE A 67 2.52 -0.67 -6.09
C ILE A 67 2.36 0.79 -5.63
N GLU A 68 3.13 1.71 -6.19
CA GLU A 68 3.08 3.14 -5.85
C GLU A 68 1.70 3.74 -6.14
N ASP A 69 1.14 3.47 -7.33
CA ASP A 69 -0.15 3.99 -7.74
C ASP A 69 -1.30 3.37 -6.92
N ALA A 70 -1.23 2.08 -6.58
CA ALA A 70 -2.16 1.46 -5.66
C ALA A 70 -2.09 2.05 -4.24
N VAL A 71 -0.89 2.39 -3.75
CA VAL A 71 -0.73 3.09 -2.46
C VAL A 71 -1.40 4.46 -2.50
N LYS A 72 -1.24 5.21 -3.60
CA LYS A 72 -1.95 6.50 -3.79
C LYS A 72 -3.46 6.30 -3.81
N ALA A 73 -3.97 5.32 -4.55
CA ALA A 73 -5.39 4.99 -4.59
C ALA A 73 -5.95 4.63 -3.20
N PHE A 74 -5.20 3.87 -2.39
CA PHE A 74 -5.60 3.56 -1.01
C PHE A 74 -5.49 4.77 -0.05
N GLN A 75 -4.65 5.76 -0.36
CA GLN A 75 -4.64 7.02 0.39
C GLN A 75 -5.90 7.84 0.12
N GLU A 76 -6.41 7.79 -1.11
CA GLU A 76 -7.69 8.42 -1.52
C GLU A 76 -8.92 7.66 -0.97
N SER A 77 -8.85 6.32 -0.92
CA SER A 77 -9.93 5.43 -0.44
C SER A 77 -9.46 4.54 0.73
N PRO A 78 -9.19 5.11 1.92
CA PRO A 78 -8.57 4.41 3.05
C PRO A 78 -9.45 3.35 3.73
N GLU A 79 -10.73 3.28 3.36
CA GLU A 79 -11.69 2.27 3.74
C GLU A 79 -11.48 0.91 3.07
N ASP A 80 -10.84 0.87 1.90
CA ASP A 80 -10.71 -0.35 1.10
C ASP A 80 -9.67 -1.31 1.70
N GLN A 81 -10.18 -2.24 2.50
CA GLN A 81 -9.38 -3.27 3.14
C GLN A 81 -8.81 -4.28 2.14
N LEU A 82 -9.51 -4.55 1.03
CA LEU A 82 -9.06 -5.53 0.03
C LEU A 82 -7.87 -4.97 -0.76
N LEU A 83 -7.94 -3.69 -1.14
CA LEU A 83 -6.83 -3.00 -1.78
C LEU A 83 -5.59 -2.98 -0.89
N LEU A 84 -5.75 -2.66 0.41
CA LEU A 84 -4.64 -2.70 1.36
C LEU A 84 -4.02 -4.11 1.48
N GLU A 85 -4.85 -5.13 1.64
CA GLU A 85 -4.39 -6.52 1.73
C GLU A 85 -3.58 -6.93 0.50
N GLN A 86 -4.05 -6.55 -0.69
CA GLN A 86 -3.37 -6.81 -1.95
C GLN A 86 -2.06 -6.03 -2.08
N ILE A 87 -2.01 -4.75 -1.70
CA ILE A 87 -0.79 -3.94 -1.70
C ILE A 87 0.30 -4.62 -0.85
N LEU A 88 -0.04 -5.03 0.38
CA LEU A 88 0.93 -5.66 1.28
C LEU A 88 1.37 -7.03 0.78
N LEU A 89 0.47 -7.81 0.16
CA LEU A 89 0.82 -9.08 -0.48
C LEU A 89 1.85 -8.89 -1.60
N VAL A 90 1.55 -8.03 -2.57
CA VAL A 90 2.44 -7.76 -3.71
C VAL A 90 3.78 -7.22 -3.23
N THR A 91 3.77 -6.30 -2.27
CA THR A 91 4.99 -5.75 -1.68
C THR A 91 5.83 -6.83 -0.99
N SER A 92 5.20 -7.74 -0.26
CA SER A 92 5.91 -8.85 0.39
C SER A 92 6.55 -9.81 -0.62
N GLN A 93 5.89 -10.06 -1.76
CA GLN A 93 6.44 -10.87 -2.84
C GLN A 93 7.61 -10.14 -3.51
N MET A 94 7.48 -8.83 -3.78
CA MET A 94 8.52 -8.02 -4.40
C MET A 94 9.78 -7.95 -3.54
N ASN A 95 9.64 -7.80 -2.21
CA ASN A 95 10.78 -7.79 -1.29
C ASN A 95 11.60 -9.10 -1.29
N LYS A 96 11.05 -10.21 -1.78
CA LYS A 96 11.81 -11.46 -1.95
C LYS A 96 12.69 -11.43 -3.20
N LYS A 97 12.35 -10.57 -4.15
CA LYS A 97 13.02 -10.40 -5.45
C LYS A 97 13.95 -9.16 -5.47
N ASP A 98 13.71 -8.18 -4.61
CA ASP A 98 14.45 -6.91 -4.54
C ASP A 98 15.23 -6.75 -3.21
N PRO A 99 16.57 -6.62 -3.23
CA PRO A 99 17.39 -6.48 -2.03
C PRO A 99 17.23 -5.13 -1.35
N THR A 100 16.93 -4.11 -2.17
CA THR A 100 16.86 -2.72 -1.73
C THR A 100 15.63 -2.50 -0.88
N ARG A 101 14.62 -3.38 -1.03
CA ARG A 101 13.34 -3.34 -0.33
C ARG A 101 12.59 -2.04 -0.64
N TRP A 102 12.75 -1.53 -1.85
CA TRP A 102 12.08 -0.32 -2.32
C TRP A 102 10.56 -0.45 -2.17
N GLY A 103 10.00 -1.63 -2.41
CA GLY A 103 8.58 -1.89 -2.14
C GLY A 103 8.16 -1.53 -0.71
N SER A 104 9.02 -1.75 0.28
CA SER A 104 8.78 -1.38 1.68
C SER A 104 8.77 0.13 1.89
N GLU A 105 9.61 0.86 1.14
CA GLU A 105 9.61 2.32 1.16
C GLU A 105 8.29 2.89 0.63
N LEU A 106 7.77 2.33 -0.46
CA LEU A 106 6.50 2.74 -1.07
C LEU A 106 5.32 2.62 -0.10
N VAL A 107 5.28 1.55 0.71
CA VAL A 107 4.18 1.32 1.67
C VAL A 107 4.43 1.93 3.06
N SER A 108 5.67 2.31 3.38
CA SER A 108 6.01 2.93 4.67
C SER A 108 5.19 4.18 5.04
N PRO A 109 4.78 5.07 4.10
CA PRO A 109 3.82 6.15 4.35
C PRO A 109 2.55 5.77 5.08
N LEU A 110 2.05 4.55 4.86
CA LEU A 110 0.78 4.09 5.43
C LEU A 110 0.82 3.98 6.96
N VAL A 111 2.02 3.91 7.54
CA VAL A 111 2.23 3.78 9.00
C VAL A 111 3.30 4.75 9.53
N ASP A 112 3.63 5.79 8.77
CA ASP A 112 4.59 6.80 9.16
C ASP A 112 3.94 7.88 10.05
N LYS A 113 4.03 7.72 11.38
CA LYS A 113 3.44 8.64 12.36
C LYS A 113 3.84 10.12 12.18
N ASP A 114 4.94 10.38 11.49
CA ASP A 114 5.48 11.73 11.36
C ASP A 114 4.81 12.56 10.26
N ARG A 115 3.91 11.93 9.48
CA ARG A 115 3.14 12.59 8.44
C ARG A 115 2.15 13.63 8.98
N PRO A 116 1.95 14.76 8.25
CA PRO A 116 1.07 15.84 8.70
C PRO A 116 -0.36 15.41 9.02
N GLU A 117 -0.94 14.50 8.22
CA GLU A 117 -2.30 13.99 8.40
C GLU A 117 -2.49 13.26 9.74
N PHE A 118 -1.45 12.54 10.19
CA PHE A 118 -1.47 11.80 11.45
C PHE A 118 -1.15 12.68 12.65
N LYS A 119 -0.27 13.68 12.49
CA LYS A 119 -0.02 14.70 13.51
C LYS A 119 -1.26 15.51 13.83
N LYS A 120 -2.06 15.85 12.81
CA LYS A 120 -3.33 16.56 12.97
C LYS A 120 -4.44 15.68 13.55
N ASN A 121 -4.41 14.37 13.26
CA ASN A 121 -5.41 13.43 13.75
C ASN A 121 -4.77 12.10 14.22
N PRO A 122 -4.38 12.00 15.51
CA PRO A 122 -3.80 10.77 16.06
C PRO A 122 -4.73 9.55 16.01
N ALA A 123 -6.04 9.76 16.02
CA ALA A 123 -7.01 8.67 15.89
C ALA A 123 -6.98 8.05 14.48
N LEU A 124 -6.73 8.87 13.44
CA LEU A 124 -6.53 8.37 12.08
C LEU A 124 -5.30 7.46 11.99
N PHE A 125 -4.21 7.82 12.65
CA PHE A 125 -3.01 6.99 12.71
C PHE A 125 -3.28 5.63 13.36
N LYS A 126 -3.97 5.63 14.50
CA LYS A 126 -4.36 4.39 15.20
C LYS A 126 -5.21 3.50 14.30
N THR A 127 -6.27 4.05 13.69
CA THR A 127 -7.17 3.31 12.79
C THR A 127 -6.42 2.75 11.58
N ARG A 128 -5.56 3.54 10.93
CA ARG A 128 -4.77 3.07 9.77
C ARG A 128 -3.81 1.96 10.17
N THR A 129 -3.13 2.09 11.31
CA THR A 129 -2.21 1.08 11.82
C THR A 129 -2.94 -0.22 12.15
N GLU A 130 -4.12 -0.16 12.77
CA GLU A 130 -4.93 -1.34 13.05
C GLU A 130 -5.36 -2.08 11.76
N LYS A 131 -5.72 -1.34 10.71
CA LYS A 131 -6.01 -1.94 9.39
C LYS A 131 -4.81 -2.61 8.77
N VAL A 132 -3.64 -1.98 8.85
CA VAL A 132 -2.37 -2.56 8.36
C VAL A 132 -2.03 -3.82 9.14
N GLU A 133 -2.13 -3.82 10.47
CA GLU A 133 -1.91 -5.02 11.28
C GLU A 133 -2.92 -6.13 10.96
N LYS A 134 -4.18 -5.78 10.68
CA LYS A 134 -5.20 -6.75 10.22
C LYS A 134 -4.84 -7.34 8.85
N ALA A 135 -4.37 -6.51 7.93
CA ALA A 135 -3.97 -6.94 6.60
C ALA A 135 -2.69 -7.81 6.65
N LEU A 136 -1.69 -7.44 7.47
CA LEU A 136 -0.48 -8.24 7.69
C LEU A 136 -0.81 -9.65 8.21
N LYS A 137 -1.83 -9.80 9.04
CA LYS A 137 -2.28 -11.12 9.53
C LYS A 137 -2.88 -12.02 8.44
N LYS A 138 -3.17 -11.50 7.24
CA LYS A 138 -3.61 -12.29 6.09
C LYS A 138 -2.45 -12.88 5.29
N LEU A 139 -1.24 -12.35 5.49
CA LEU A 139 -0.04 -12.88 4.86
C LEU A 139 0.48 -14.12 5.63
N PRO A 140 1.29 -14.98 4.98
CA PRO A 140 2.06 -15.99 5.70
C PRO A 140 2.87 -15.36 6.85
N PRO A 141 2.94 -15.99 8.05
CA PRO A 141 3.55 -15.36 9.23
C PRO A 141 4.98 -14.86 9.04
N LYS A 142 5.79 -15.59 8.26
CA LYS A 142 7.16 -15.19 7.92
C LYS A 142 7.16 -13.92 7.06
N ASP A 143 6.36 -13.90 6.00
CA ASP A 143 6.26 -12.77 5.08
C ASP A 143 5.75 -11.51 5.79
N ALA A 144 4.77 -11.67 6.68
CA ALA A 144 4.26 -10.58 7.51
C ALA A 144 5.34 -9.99 8.42
N ALA A 145 6.12 -10.85 9.09
CA ALA A 145 7.20 -10.43 9.98
C ALA A 145 8.33 -9.72 9.21
N ASP A 146 8.73 -10.27 8.06
CA ASP A 146 9.78 -9.71 7.21
C ASP A 146 9.36 -8.35 6.64
N LEU A 147 8.12 -8.23 6.13
CA LEU A 147 7.58 -6.96 5.64
C LEU A 147 7.47 -5.91 6.74
N LYS A 148 6.91 -6.28 7.90
CA LYS A 148 6.79 -5.37 9.05
C LYS A 148 8.15 -4.84 9.50
N LYS A 149 9.14 -5.72 9.63
CA LYS A 149 10.51 -5.36 9.99
C LYS A 149 11.14 -4.44 8.94
N SER A 150 10.91 -4.72 7.66
CA SER A 150 11.40 -3.89 6.56
C SER A 150 10.83 -2.46 6.63
N ILE A 151 9.52 -2.32 6.78
CA ILE A 151 8.87 -1.01 6.93
C ILE A 151 9.42 -0.25 8.15
N GLN A 152 9.59 -0.93 9.28
CA GLN A 152 10.17 -0.32 10.48
C GLN A 152 11.61 0.17 10.26
N ASN A 153 12.42 -0.59 9.53
CA ASN A 153 13.78 -0.19 9.19
C ASN A 153 13.80 1.07 8.32
N VAL A 154 12.99 1.11 7.25
CA VAL A 154 12.86 2.29 6.38
C VAL A 154 12.47 3.53 7.20
N LEU A 155 11.46 3.41 8.05
CA LEU A 155 11.01 4.54 8.89
C LEU A 155 12.08 4.99 9.88
N ARG A 156 12.90 4.06 10.39
CA ARG A 156 14.02 4.39 11.26
C ARG A 156 15.12 5.13 10.49
N GLU A 157 15.52 4.61 9.33
CA GLU A 157 16.56 5.22 8.48
C GLU A 157 16.18 6.65 8.05
N ARG A 158 14.91 6.87 7.69
CA ARG A 158 14.38 8.22 7.40
C ARG A 158 14.49 9.17 8.59
N ARG A 159 14.21 8.71 9.82
CA ARG A 159 14.32 9.53 11.03
C ARG A 159 15.77 9.84 11.40
N GLU A 160 16.67 8.94 11.08
CA GLU A 160 18.11 9.09 11.31
C GLU A 160 18.77 10.00 10.25
N GLY A 161 18.01 10.48 9.24
CA GLY A 161 18.50 11.39 8.20
C GLY A 161 19.34 10.70 7.12
N ASN A 162 19.24 9.36 7.02
CA ASN A 162 20.00 8.53 6.10
C ASN A 162 19.17 8.07 4.87
N GLY A 163 18.10 8.79 4.53
CA GLY A 163 17.19 8.46 3.43
C GLY A 163 17.21 9.51 2.32
#